data_AF-A0A7S2N6R8-F1
#
_entry.id   AF-A0A7S2N6R8-F1
#
_cell.length_a   1.000
_cell.length_b   1.000
_cell.length_c   1.000
_cell.angle_alpha   90.00
_cell.angle_beta   90.00
_cell.angle_gamma   90.00
#
_symmetry.space_group_name_H-M   'P 1'
#
loop_
_entity.id
_entity.type
_entity.pdbx_description
1 polymer ?
#
loop_
_entity_poly.entity_id
_entity_poly.type
_entity_poly.pdbx_seq_one_letter_code
_entity_poly.pdbx_strand_id
1 'polypeptide(L)'
;ADQYWQAFVEKHHFYHNHIASAVEDPESKEYDAKQKADLIKRWETFDGRGTTRQNNKLLYQRPSYEYYDVYRGPLIEHMMFYLTKTGGDARLFPENMPVQWFAEIYDKRFQVYNVLQRRKRLEHEASLSREQHHDFHPHDLEHDGEAHFAKLIAKETALTELTAGRLMGNYILFSDSYVPVQTGMAFYKAIQADGGKGTFYSLGPDVHCLFYKPAGEALATPDPTECFVSLANHASMTGRRFEVGYAAAFEAFAQVLESRKDGLGGSWFNAPGESSADAFLRRLKTSDPAHEIYKAYAAEHAERWAGAKALTMEAAIAEMPEIERKYGLECAEYGSVMFGLSDEFAAAGKLEAEQIAKLADVGKLQPQLDSGALVAIEGAAKVAGAADVAQFVEGFESGKDKAVDAVLATKLPALEKKK
;
A
#
# COMPACT_ATOMS: atom_id res chain seq x y z
N ALA A 1 -37.28 27.64 56.08
CA ALA A 1 -36.91 26.27 55.65
C ALA A 1 -36.31 26.38 54.26
N ASP A 2 -35.16 25.76 54.03
CA ASP A 2 -34.40 25.89 52.78
C ASP A 2 -35.17 25.31 51.58
N GLN A 3 -35.55 26.16 50.63
CA GLN A 3 -36.32 25.77 49.44
C GLN A 3 -35.43 25.13 48.36
N TYR A 4 -34.13 25.40 48.35
CA TYR A 4 -33.19 24.87 47.37
C TYR A 4 -32.94 23.38 47.63
N TRP A 5 -32.65 23.03 48.89
CA TRP A 5 -32.43 21.63 49.27
C TRP A 5 -33.71 20.79 49.21
N GLN A 6 -34.89 21.39 49.34
CA GLN A 6 -36.17 20.69 49.09
C GLN A 6 -36.26 20.18 47.65
N ALA A 7 -35.96 21.03 46.67
CA ALA A 7 -35.93 20.63 45.25
C ALA A 7 -34.82 19.61 44.96
N PHE A 8 -33.66 19.72 45.61
CA PHE A 8 -32.56 18.76 45.46
C PHE A 8 -32.93 17.37 46.00
N VAL A 9 -33.57 17.31 47.17
CA VAL A 9 -34.05 16.05 47.74
C VAL A 9 -35.18 15.47 46.89
N GLU A 10 -36.12 16.28 46.40
CA GLU A 10 -37.19 15.83 45.49
C GLU A 10 -36.59 15.21 44.21
N LYS A 11 -35.63 15.90 43.57
CA LYS A 11 -34.92 15.41 42.38
C LYS A 11 -34.36 14.00 42.57
N HIS A 12 -33.65 13.75 43.67
CA HIS A 12 -32.87 12.52 43.83
C HIS A 12 -33.57 11.42 44.62
N HIS A 13 -34.55 11.75 45.45
CA HIS A 13 -35.20 10.78 46.34
C HIS A 13 -36.70 10.61 46.08
N PHE A 14 -37.34 11.52 45.33
CA PHE A 14 -38.74 11.35 44.90
C PHE A 14 -38.83 10.85 43.44
N TYR A 15 -38.08 11.44 42.51
CA TYR A 15 -38.10 10.99 41.10
C TYR A 15 -37.24 9.76 40.83
N HIS A 16 -36.36 9.38 41.75
CA HIS A 16 -35.45 8.24 41.59
C HIS A 16 -35.49 7.31 42.81
N ASN A 17 -36.02 6.10 42.62
CA ASN A 17 -36.12 5.09 43.69
C ASN A 17 -34.86 4.21 43.84
N HIS A 18 -33.83 4.45 43.04
CA HIS A 18 -32.63 3.61 42.94
C HIS A 18 -31.34 4.32 43.39
N ILE A 19 -31.41 5.61 43.69
CA ILE A 19 -30.30 6.36 44.27
C ILE A 19 -30.17 5.93 45.73
N ALA A 20 -28.96 5.51 46.14
CA ALA A 20 -28.71 5.11 47.50
C ALA A 20 -28.90 6.32 48.43
N SER A 21 -29.87 6.22 49.35
CA SER A 21 -30.24 7.30 50.29
C SER A 21 -29.14 7.69 51.28
N ALA A 22 -27.96 7.06 51.21
CA ALA A 22 -26.79 7.31 52.04
C ALA A 22 -25.74 8.20 51.34
N VAL A 23 -25.99 8.65 50.11
CA VAL A 23 -25.08 9.54 49.36
C VAL A 23 -25.50 10.98 49.59
N GLU A 24 -24.61 11.76 50.20
CA GLU A 24 -24.85 13.16 50.57
C GLU A 24 -24.93 14.08 49.34
N ASP A 25 -24.09 13.84 48.32
CA ASP A 25 -24.10 14.56 47.05
C ASP A 25 -24.12 13.59 45.85
N PRO A 26 -25.33 13.19 45.38
CA PRO A 26 -25.50 12.34 44.20
C PRO A 26 -25.17 13.03 42.87
N GLU A 27 -24.82 14.32 42.87
CA GLU A 27 -24.35 15.05 41.67
C GLU A 27 -22.83 15.27 41.67
N SER A 28 -22.13 14.77 42.68
CA SER A 28 -20.67 14.85 42.76
C SER A 28 -19.99 14.13 41.59
N LYS A 29 -18.84 14.67 41.14
CA LYS A 29 -18.04 14.06 40.06
C LYS A 29 -17.61 12.63 40.38
N GLU A 30 -17.35 12.33 41.65
CA GLU A 30 -16.97 11.00 42.12
C GLU A 30 -18.12 10.01 41.98
N TYR A 31 -19.35 10.41 42.37
CA TYR A 31 -20.52 9.56 42.24
C TYR A 31 -20.86 9.30 40.77
N ASP A 32 -20.83 10.33 39.91
CA ASP A 32 -21.06 10.17 38.46
C ASP A 32 -20.03 9.25 37.81
N ALA A 33 -18.74 9.40 38.12
CA ALA A 33 -17.69 8.51 37.62
C ALA A 33 -17.90 7.05 38.06
N LYS A 34 -18.32 6.84 39.31
CA LYS A 34 -18.64 5.51 39.84
C LYS A 34 -19.85 4.90 39.13
N GLN A 35 -20.93 5.64 38.96
CA GLN A 35 -22.12 5.15 38.25
C GLN A 35 -21.81 4.79 36.80
N LYS A 36 -20.98 5.60 36.11
CA LYS A 36 -20.51 5.31 34.75
C LYS A 36 -19.69 4.03 34.69
N ALA A 37 -18.75 3.83 35.61
CA ALA A 37 -17.94 2.62 35.69
C ALA A 37 -18.80 1.37 35.97
N ASP A 38 -19.75 1.48 36.91
CA ASP A 38 -20.69 0.39 37.23
C ASP A 38 -21.59 0.05 36.04
N LEU A 39 -22.04 1.06 35.29
CA LEU A 39 -22.84 0.86 34.08
C LEU A 39 -22.05 0.11 33.00
N ILE A 40 -20.81 0.55 32.70
CA ILE A 40 -19.93 -0.10 31.74
C ILE A 40 -19.73 -1.58 32.12
N LYS A 41 -19.38 -1.83 33.38
CA LYS A 41 -19.16 -3.20 33.89
C LYS A 41 -20.39 -4.09 33.75
N ARG A 42 -21.60 -3.56 33.99
CA ARG A 42 -22.86 -4.31 33.82
C ARG A 42 -23.05 -4.71 32.36
N TRP A 43 -22.82 -3.79 31.42
CA TRP A 43 -22.92 -4.06 30.00
C TRP A 43 -21.86 -5.08 29.54
N GLU A 44 -20.61 -4.92 29.97
CA GLU A 44 -19.54 -5.88 29.68
C GLU A 44 -19.84 -7.28 30.24
N THR A 45 -20.48 -7.38 31.40
CA THR A 45 -20.87 -8.67 31.98
C THR A 45 -22.02 -9.32 31.19
N PHE A 46 -22.98 -8.52 30.72
CA PHE A 46 -24.13 -9.01 30.00
C PHE A 46 -23.80 -9.41 28.55
N ASP A 47 -23.07 -8.55 27.85
CA ASP A 47 -22.85 -8.60 26.40
C ASP A 47 -21.37 -8.84 25.98
N GLY A 48 -20.42 -8.75 26.92
CA GLY A 48 -19.00 -8.88 26.63
C GLY A 48 -18.47 -10.31 26.45
N ARG A 49 -17.15 -10.42 26.27
CA ARG A 49 -16.47 -11.69 25.94
C ARG A 49 -16.02 -12.50 27.15
N GLY A 50 -16.95 -13.15 27.85
CA GLY A 50 -16.64 -14.05 28.98
C GLY A 50 -17.01 -15.52 28.76
N THR A 51 -16.65 -16.40 29.70
CA THR A 51 -17.22 -17.77 29.83
C THR A 51 -18.55 -17.77 30.57
N THR A 52 -18.86 -16.69 31.28
CA THR A 52 -20.07 -16.50 32.11
C THR A 52 -21.13 -15.62 31.42
N ARG A 53 -21.20 -15.63 30.07
CA ARG A 53 -22.10 -14.77 29.29
C ARG A 53 -23.58 -15.06 29.57
N GLN A 54 -24.38 -14.01 29.70
CA GLN A 54 -25.83 -14.11 29.89
C GLN A 54 -26.59 -14.06 28.55
N ASN A 55 -26.23 -13.13 27.65
CA ASN A 55 -26.98 -12.86 26.41
C ASN A 55 -26.51 -13.71 25.21
N ASN A 56 -25.23 -14.05 25.16
CA ASN A 56 -24.60 -14.64 23.98
C ASN A 56 -24.62 -16.19 24.04
N LYS A 57 -25.83 -16.75 24.10
CA LYS A 57 -26.09 -18.20 24.09
C LYS A 57 -26.83 -18.56 22.80
N LEU A 58 -26.54 -19.73 22.23
CA LEU A 58 -27.23 -20.28 21.04
C LEU A 58 -27.08 -19.45 19.74
N LEU A 59 -25.95 -18.75 19.56
CA LEU A 59 -25.67 -18.05 18.31
C LEU A 59 -25.20 -19.02 17.21
N TYR A 60 -26.13 -19.47 16.37
CA TYR A 60 -25.81 -20.14 15.10
C TYR A 60 -25.38 -19.16 14.00
N GLN A 61 -25.90 -17.94 14.06
CA GLN A 61 -25.52 -16.81 13.22
C GLN A 61 -25.02 -15.70 14.13
N ARG A 62 -23.80 -15.22 13.88
CA ARG A 62 -23.16 -14.17 14.68
C ARG A 62 -23.51 -12.80 14.09
N PRO A 63 -23.81 -11.78 14.92
CA PRO A 63 -23.86 -10.39 14.44
C PRO A 63 -22.48 -9.94 13.97
N SER A 64 -22.44 -8.87 13.17
CA SER A 64 -21.25 -8.36 12.48
C SER A 64 -20.01 -8.22 13.39
N TYR A 65 -20.15 -7.55 14.53
CA TYR A 65 -19.06 -7.34 15.48
C TYR A 65 -18.46 -8.67 15.95
N GLU A 66 -19.31 -9.60 16.43
CA GLU A 66 -18.84 -10.91 16.92
C GLU A 66 -18.33 -11.81 15.79
N TYR A 67 -18.87 -11.69 14.58
CA TYR A 67 -18.38 -12.40 13.41
C TYR A 67 -16.94 -11.99 13.09
N TYR A 68 -16.70 -10.69 12.91
CA TYR A 68 -15.37 -10.19 12.55
C TYR A 68 -14.35 -10.26 13.68
N ASP A 69 -14.79 -10.17 14.94
CA ASP A 69 -13.91 -10.29 16.09
C ASP A 69 -13.50 -11.76 16.37
N VAL A 70 -14.27 -12.76 15.90
CA VAL A 70 -13.83 -14.17 15.88
C VAL A 70 -13.04 -14.49 14.61
N TYR A 71 -13.52 -14.02 13.46
CA TYR A 71 -12.96 -14.36 12.14
C TYR A 71 -12.26 -13.15 11.53
N ARG A 72 -10.97 -12.99 11.88
CA ARG A 72 -10.14 -11.86 11.43
C ARG A 72 -9.81 -11.91 9.94
N GLY A 73 -9.65 -13.09 9.36
CA GLY A 73 -9.44 -13.25 7.91
C GLY A 73 -10.55 -12.62 7.06
N PRO A 74 -11.83 -13.02 7.25
CA PRO A 74 -12.97 -12.37 6.60
C PRO A 74 -13.07 -10.86 6.83
N LEU A 75 -12.71 -10.34 8.01
CA LEU A 75 -12.70 -8.90 8.25
C LEU A 75 -11.77 -8.17 7.26
N ILE A 76 -10.53 -8.68 7.12
CA ILE A 76 -9.53 -8.08 6.23
C ILE A 76 -10.00 -8.16 4.78
N GLU A 77 -10.43 -9.33 4.33
CA GLU A 77 -10.90 -9.54 2.95
C GLU A 77 -12.12 -8.66 2.61
N HIS A 78 -13.13 -8.64 3.49
CA HIS A 78 -14.33 -7.83 3.28
C HIS A 78 -14.02 -6.33 3.31
N MET A 79 -13.12 -5.88 4.18
CA MET A 79 -12.68 -4.48 4.25
C MET A 79 -11.90 -4.10 2.99
N MET A 80 -10.93 -4.91 2.57
CA MET A 80 -10.17 -4.69 1.33
C MET A 80 -11.10 -4.63 0.12
N PHE A 81 -12.05 -5.56 0.03
CA PHE A 81 -13.06 -5.55 -1.03
C PHE A 81 -13.90 -4.28 -0.97
N TYR A 82 -14.45 -3.90 0.19
CA TYR A 82 -15.25 -2.69 0.34
C TYR A 82 -14.49 -1.42 -0.08
N LEU A 83 -13.26 -1.23 0.43
CA LEU A 83 -12.43 -0.08 0.09
C LEU A 83 -12.08 -0.07 -1.41
N THR A 84 -11.82 -1.24 -1.99
CA THR A 84 -11.51 -1.42 -3.42
C THR A 84 -12.74 -1.31 -4.32
N LYS A 85 -13.94 -1.64 -3.85
CA LYS A 85 -15.18 -1.59 -4.62
C LYS A 85 -15.84 -0.22 -4.58
N THR A 86 -15.69 0.52 -3.49
CA THR A 86 -16.40 1.78 -3.27
C THR A 86 -15.50 3.01 -3.32
N GLY A 87 -14.21 2.86 -3.02
CA GLY A 87 -13.32 4.00 -2.81
C GLY A 87 -13.67 4.84 -1.58
N GLY A 88 -14.42 4.26 -0.64
CA GLY A 88 -14.86 4.90 0.59
C GLY A 88 -13.86 4.81 1.74
N ASP A 89 -14.29 5.29 2.91
CA ASP A 89 -13.54 5.23 4.16
C ASP A 89 -14.00 4.04 5.02
N ALA A 90 -13.07 3.43 5.75
CA ALA A 90 -13.34 2.34 6.71
C ALA A 90 -14.38 2.74 7.78
N ARG A 91 -14.50 4.04 8.10
CA ARG A 91 -15.55 4.57 9.01
C ARG A 91 -16.98 4.31 8.51
N LEU A 92 -17.14 4.09 7.21
CA LEU A 92 -18.41 3.81 6.55
C LEU A 92 -18.53 2.34 6.15
N PHE A 93 -17.67 1.47 6.68
CA PHE A 93 -17.77 0.04 6.45
C PHE A 93 -19.16 -0.46 6.87
N PRO A 94 -19.91 -1.12 5.97
CA PRO A 94 -21.28 -1.49 6.25
C PRO A 94 -21.34 -2.55 7.34
N GLU A 95 -22.29 -2.40 8.26
CA GLU A 95 -22.50 -3.40 9.31
C GLU A 95 -22.82 -4.78 8.72
N ASN A 96 -23.65 -4.82 7.68
CA ASN A 96 -23.94 -6.01 6.88
C ASN A 96 -23.59 -5.75 5.42
N MET A 97 -22.70 -6.59 4.87
CA MET A 97 -22.31 -6.53 3.47
C MET A 97 -23.47 -7.00 2.56
N PRO A 98 -23.69 -6.39 1.38
CA PRO A 98 -24.60 -6.89 0.38
C PRO A 98 -24.28 -8.33 -0.05
N VAL A 99 -25.30 -9.16 -0.27
CA VAL A 99 -25.15 -10.57 -0.69
C VAL A 99 -24.35 -10.70 -1.99
N GLN A 100 -24.52 -9.75 -2.91
CA GLN A 100 -23.82 -9.69 -4.18
C GLN A 100 -22.30 -9.60 -3.98
N TRP A 101 -21.86 -8.83 -2.97
CA TRP A 101 -20.44 -8.66 -2.68
C TRP A 101 -19.81 -9.94 -2.14
N PHE A 102 -20.55 -10.75 -1.39
CA PHE A 102 -20.07 -12.07 -0.99
C PHE A 102 -19.81 -12.97 -2.20
N ALA A 103 -20.75 -13.02 -3.14
CA ALA A 103 -20.58 -13.82 -4.37
C ALA A 103 -19.33 -13.36 -5.15
N GLU A 104 -19.16 -12.05 -5.33
CA GLU A 104 -17.96 -11.49 -5.99
C GLU A 104 -16.67 -11.85 -5.25
N ILE A 105 -16.64 -11.73 -3.92
CA ILE A 105 -15.49 -12.11 -3.10
C ILE A 105 -15.16 -13.60 -3.30
N TYR A 106 -16.15 -14.49 -3.28
CA TYR A 106 -15.95 -15.92 -3.50
C TYR A 106 -15.43 -16.23 -4.91
N ASP A 107 -15.92 -15.53 -5.93
CA ASP A 107 -15.45 -15.69 -7.31
C ASP A 107 -13.98 -15.27 -7.45
N LYS A 108 -13.59 -14.12 -6.87
CA LYS A 108 -12.19 -13.66 -6.87
C LYS A 108 -11.29 -14.60 -6.06
N ARG A 109 -11.77 -15.08 -4.92
CA ARG A 109 -11.06 -16.07 -4.12
C ARG A 109 -10.85 -17.35 -4.95
N PHE A 110 -11.88 -17.86 -5.60
CA PHE A 110 -11.78 -19.05 -6.44
C PHE A 110 -10.77 -18.87 -7.59
N GLN A 111 -10.79 -17.72 -8.27
CA GLN A 111 -9.83 -17.39 -9.33
C GLN A 111 -8.38 -17.48 -8.82
N VAL A 112 -8.08 -16.85 -7.68
CA VAL A 112 -6.72 -16.87 -7.10
C VAL A 112 -6.34 -18.26 -6.62
N TYR A 113 -7.20 -18.94 -5.86
CA TYR A 113 -6.88 -20.27 -5.31
C TYR A 113 -6.75 -21.34 -6.38
N ASN A 114 -7.48 -21.25 -7.51
CA ASN A 114 -7.32 -22.19 -8.61
C ASN A 114 -5.90 -22.13 -9.20
N VAL A 115 -5.34 -20.93 -9.33
CA VAL A 115 -3.97 -20.70 -9.77
C VAL A 115 -2.96 -21.24 -8.74
N LEU A 116 -3.11 -20.85 -7.47
CA LEU A 116 -2.21 -21.27 -6.39
C LEU A 116 -2.22 -22.79 -6.20
N GLN A 117 -3.40 -23.42 -6.21
CA GLN A 117 -3.54 -24.86 -6.04
C GLN A 117 -2.92 -25.63 -7.20
N ARG A 118 -3.08 -25.15 -8.44
CA ARG A 118 -2.45 -25.79 -9.60
C ARG A 118 -0.92 -25.72 -9.50
N ARG A 119 -0.36 -24.58 -9.09
CA ARG A 119 1.09 -24.41 -8.91
C ARG A 119 1.63 -25.30 -7.81
N LYS A 120 1.02 -25.25 -6.63
CA LYS A 120 1.33 -26.14 -5.50
C LYS A 120 1.32 -27.61 -5.93
N ARG A 121 0.29 -28.05 -6.68
CA ARG A 121 0.20 -29.44 -7.16
C ARG A 121 1.38 -29.80 -8.05
N LEU A 122 1.69 -28.99 -9.05
CA LEU A 122 2.79 -29.26 -9.98
C LEU A 122 4.14 -29.35 -9.27
N GLU A 123 4.39 -28.47 -8.29
CA GLU A 123 5.63 -28.48 -7.52
C GLU A 123 5.71 -29.67 -6.56
N HIS A 124 4.59 -30.02 -5.92
CA HIS A 124 4.51 -31.18 -5.04
C HIS A 124 4.73 -32.49 -5.81
N GLU A 125 4.12 -32.63 -6.99
CA GLU A 125 4.30 -33.78 -7.88
C GLU A 125 5.74 -33.89 -8.41
N ALA A 126 6.37 -32.76 -8.73
CA ALA A 126 7.74 -32.73 -9.25
C ALA A 126 8.80 -32.99 -8.17
N SER A 127 8.61 -32.43 -6.98
CA SER A 127 9.56 -32.57 -5.86
C SER A 127 9.38 -33.85 -5.07
N LEU A 128 8.21 -34.50 -5.18
CA LEU A 128 7.79 -35.62 -4.31
C LEU A 128 7.91 -35.26 -2.83
N SER A 129 7.75 -33.98 -2.48
CA SER A 129 7.80 -33.50 -1.11
C SER A 129 6.65 -34.13 -0.31
N ARG A 130 6.80 -34.20 1.01
CA ARG A 130 5.72 -34.66 1.89
C ARG A 130 4.65 -33.57 2.07
N GLU A 131 5.08 -32.32 2.04
CA GLU A 131 4.27 -31.14 2.26
C GLU A 131 4.71 -30.04 1.29
N GLN A 132 3.72 -29.33 0.75
CA GLN A 132 3.90 -28.16 -0.09
C GLN A 132 2.85 -27.12 0.31
N HIS A 133 3.20 -25.85 0.29
CA HIS A 133 2.30 -24.75 0.64
C HIS A 133 1.85 -24.00 -0.61
N HIS A 134 0.76 -23.26 -0.49
CA HIS A 134 0.39 -22.31 -1.54
C HIS A 134 1.40 -21.16 -1.54
N ASP A 135 1.72 -20.60 -2.70
CA ASP A 135 2.50 -19.38 -2.75
C ASP A 135 1.82 -18.29 -1.88
N PHE A 136 2.61 -17.44 -1.24
CA PHE A 136 2.15 -16.34 -0.37
C PHE A 136 1.34 -16.76 0.87
N HIS A 137 1.37 -18.04 1.23
CA HIS A 137 0.82 -18.52 2.50
C HIS A 137 1.95 -19.00 3.41
N PRO A 138 1.86 -18.76 4.73
CA PRO A 138 2.77 -19.40 5.67
C PRO A 138 2.54 -20.92 5.69
N HIS A 139 3.50 -21.65 6.25
CA HIS A 139 3.40 -23.09 6.46
C HIS A 139 2.14 -23.44 7.25
N ASP A 140 1.90 -22.71 8.34
CA ASP A 140 0.74 -22.83 9.20
C ASP A 140 -0.17 -21.59 9.06
N LEU A 141 -1.19 -21.70 8.20
CA LEU A 141 -2.13 -20.61 7.96
C LEU A 141 -2.98 -20.27 9.19
N GLU A 142 -3.26 -21.25 10.05
CA GLU A 142 -4.16 -21.06 11.19
C GLU A 142 -3.48 -20.29 12.31
N HIS A 143 -2.19 -20.55 12.57
CA HIS A 143 -1.43 -19.91 13.64
C HIS A 143 -0.60 -18.71 13.17
N ASP A 144 -0.01 -18.77 11.97
CA ASP A 144 0.90 -17.74 11.47
C ASP A 144 0.27 -16.80 10.44
N GLY A 145 -0.96 -17.09 9.98
CA GLY A 145 -1.63 -16.35 8.90
C GLY A 145 -1.72 -14.85 9.14
N GLU A 146 -2.18 -14.44 10.32
CA GLU A 146 -2.37 -13.02 10.66
C GLU A 146 -1.04 -12.25 10.64
N ALA A 147 -0.02 -12.78 11.31
CA ALA A 147 1.30 -12.15 11.35
C ALA A 147 1.97 -12.13 9.97
N HIS A 148 1.77 -13.17 9.16
CA HIS A 148 2.31 -13.24 7.80
C HIS A 148 1.70 -12.17 6.89
N PHE A 149 0.37 -12.09 6.83
CA PHE A 149 -0.31 -11.11 5.97
C PHE A 149 -0.13 -9.68 6.45
N ALA A 150 -0.04 -9.43 7.77
CA ALA A 150 0.28 -8.11 8.30
C ALA A 150 1.64 -7.61 7.79
N LYS A 151 2.67 -8.46 7.81
CA LYS A 151 4.00 -8.15 7.26
C LYS A 151 3.97 -7.92 5.75
N LEU A 152 3.21 -8.75 5.02
CA LEU A 152 3.07 -8.61 3.57
C LEU A 152 2.45 -7.24 3.22
N ILE A 153 1.36 -6.86 3.90
CA ILE A 153 0.68 -5.57 3.70
C ILE A 153 1.61 -4.41 4.07
N ALA A 154 2.34 -4.50 5.19
CA ALA A 154 3.28 -3.46 5.61
C ALA A 154 4.39 -3.25 4.57
N LYS A 155 4.98 -4.35 4.06
CA LYS A 155 6.01 -4.31 3.01
C LYS A 155 5.48 -3.71 1.71
N GLU A 156 4.28 -4.11 1.27
CA GLU A 156 3.68 -3.58 0.04
C GLU A 156 3.28 -2.10 0.18
N THR A 157 2.83 -1.69 1.36
CA THR A 157 2.56 -0.29 1.70
C THR A 157 3.84 0.55 1.62
N ALA A 158 4.91 0.11 2.29
CA ALA A 158 6.20 0.80 2.28
C ALA A 158 6.78 0.91 0.85
N LEU A 159 6.69 -0.17 0.05
CA LEU A 159 7.12 -0.14 -1.35
C LEU A 159 6.34 0.89 -2.16
N THR A 160 5.02 0.96 -1.95
CA THR A 160 4.13 1.87 -2.67
C THR A 160 4.42 3.33 -2.29
N GLU A 161 4.62 3.62 -1.01
CA GLU A 161 4.96 4.97 -0.53
C GLU A 161 6.33 5.44 -1.03
N LEU A 162 7.35 4.58 -1.01
CA LEU A 162 8.66 4.91 -1.56
C LEU A 162 8.60 5.15 -3.07
N THR A 163 7.82 4.33 -3.78
CA THR A 163 7.58 4.50 -5.22
C THR A 163 6.87 5.82 -5.50
N ALA A 164 5.82 6.16 -4.74
CA ALA A 164 5.15 7.44 -4.84
C ALA A 164 6.12 8.60 -4.59
N GLY A 165 6.92 8.55 -3.52
CA GLY A 165 7.94 9.56 -3.21
C GLY A 165 8.96 9.74 -4.33
N ARG A 166 9.43 8.64 -4.93
CA ARG A 166 10.34 8.67 -6.08
C ARG A 166 9.70 9.34 -7.31
N LEU A 167 8.44 9.01 -7.60
CA LEU A 167 7.71 9.63 -8.71
C LEU A 167 7.41 11.11 -8.45
N MET A 168 7.14 11.49 -7.19
CA MET A 168 6.95 12.87 -6.78
C MET A 168 8.21 13.71 -6.98
N GLY A 169 9.39 13.18 -6.66
CA GLY A 169 10.67 13.88 -6.85
C GLY A 169 10.94 14.31 -8.30
N ASN A 170 10.32 13.64 -9.28
CA ASN A 170 10.40 13.97 -10.70
C ASN A 170 9.06 14.46 -11.30
N TYR A 171 8.09 14.86 -10.46
CA TYR A 171 6.78 15.38 -10.88
C TYR A 171 5.94 14.43 -11.76
N ILE A 172 6.08 13.12 -11.55
CA ILE A 172 5.40 12.09 -12.37
C ILE A 172 4.01 11.72 -11.82
N LEU A 173 3.82 11.67 -10.50
CA LEU A 173 2.69 10.99 -9.84
C LEU A 173 1.27 11.51 -10.23
N PHE A 174 1.12 12.76 -10.70
CA PHE A 174 -0.16 13.34 -11.14
C PHE A 174 -0.15 13.93 -12.55
N SER A 175 0.73 13.44 -13.43
CA SER A 175 0.90 13.97 -14.79
C SER A 175 -0.03 13.30 -15.82
N ASP A 176 -1.34 13.24 -15.54
CA ASP A 176 -2.34 12.40 -16.27
C ASP A 176 -2.42 12.64 -17.78
N SER A 177 -2.28 13.90 -18.20
CA SER A 177 -2.36 14.29 -19.61
C SER A 177 -1.04 14.09 -20.35
N TYR A 178 -0.04 13.51 -19.69
CA TYR A 178 1.32 13.41 -20.18
C TYR A 178 1.89 12.00 -19.97
N VAL A 179 2.72 11.57 -20.90
CA VAL A 179 3.51 10.35 -20.76
C VAL A 179 4.89 10.75 -20.24
N PRO A 180 5.26 10.38 -18.99
CA PRO A 180 6.60 10.63 -18.47
C PRO A 180 7.63 9.76 -19.19
N VAL A 181 8.77 10.34 -19.54
CA VAL A 181 9.83 9.72 -20.34
C VAL A 181 11.19 9.95 -19.69
N GLN A 182 11.84 8.86 -19.30
CA GLN A 182 13.17 8.88 -18.65
C GLN A 182 14.22 8.05 -19.39
N THR A 183 13.83 7.34 -20.47
CA THR A 183 14.74 6.51 -21.27
C THR A 183 14.46 6.68 -22.75
N GLY A 184 15.45 6.43 -23.61
CA GLY A 184 15.29 6.48 -25.06
C GLY A 184 14.21 5.51 -25.58
N MET A 185 14.05 4.34 -24.96
CA MET A 185 12.98 3.40 -25.33
C MET A 185 11.58 3.94 -24.98
N ALA A 186 11.43 4.56 -23.80
CA ALA A 186 10.18 5.21 -23.41
C ALA A 186 9.86 6.40 -24.34
N PHE A 187 10.89 7.11 -24.80
CA PHE A 187 10.75 8.23 -25.75
C PHE A 187 10.09 7.79 -27.05
N TYR A 188 10.61 6.73 -27.68
CA TYR A 188 10.01 6.20 -28.91
C TYR A 188 8.60 5.65 -28.68
N LYS A 189 8.37 5.00 -27.53
CA LYS A 189 7.04 4.48 -27.20
C LYS A 189 6.00 5.61 -26.99
N ALA A 190 6.41 6.72 -26.40
CA ALA A 190 5.54 7.89 -26.23
C ALA A 190 5.14 8.48 -27.58
N ILE A 191 6.10 8.65 -28.50
CA ILE A 191 5.86 9.13 -29.88
C ILE A 191 4.92 8.21 -30.65
N GLN A 192 5.01 6.89 -30.44
CA GLN A 192 4.13 5.93 -31.10
C GLN A 192 2.65 6.08 -30.73
N ALA A 193 2.32 6.74 -29.60
CA ALA A 193 0.95 6.90 -29.15
C ALA A 193 0.06 7.66 -30.16
N ASP A 194 0.63 8.61 -30.90
CA ASP A 194 -0.09 9.45 -31.86
C ASP A 194 0.68 9.65 -33.19
N GLY A 195 1.73 8.85 -33.41
CA GLY A 195 2.60 8.97 -34.58
C GLY A 195 3.50 10.21 -34.57
N GLY A 196 3.85 10.72 -33.38
CA GLY A 196 4.80 11.81 -33.21
C GLY A 196 4.25 13.20 -33.45
N LYS A 197 2.93 13.36 -33.37
CA LYS A 197 2.25 14.65 -33.58
C LYS A 197 2.21 15.52 -32.32
N GLY A 198 2.48 14.93 -31.17
CA GLY A 198 2.44 15.55 -29.86
C GLY A 198 3.64 16.45 -29.60
N THR A 199 3.73 16.93 -28.36
CA THR A 199 4.75 17.89 -27.92
C THR A 199 5.41 17.42 -26.65
N PHE A 200 6.74 17.54 -26.59
CA PHE A 200 7.50 17.30 -25.36
C PHE A 200 7.56 18.56 -24.50
N TYR A 201 7.52 18.37 -23.19
CA TYR A 201 7.65 19.41 -22.19
C TYR A 201 8.79 19.07 -21.23
N SER A 202 9.54 20.10 -20.85
CA SER A 202 10.56 20.06 -19.79
C SER A 202 10.14 20.98 -18.65
N LEU A 203 10.29 20.51 -17.41
CA LEU A 203 9.92 21.24 -16.19
C LEU A 203 11.12 21.93 -15.52
N GLY A 204 12.31 21.84 -16.13
CA GLY A 204 13.54 22.40 -15.60
C GLY A 204 14.70 21.39 -15.56
N PRO A 205 15.94 21.87 -15.36
CA PRO A 205 17.13 21.01 -15.33
C PRO A 205 17.24 20.11 -14.10
N ASP A 206 16.46 20.42 -13.05
CA ASP A 206 16.31 19.67 -11.80
C ASP A 206 15.37 18.46 -11.94
N VAL A 207 14.58 18.38 -13.01
CA VAL A 207 13.66 17.27 -13.26
C VAL A 207 14.28 16.30 -14.25
N HIS A 208 14.47 15.05 -13.82
CA HIS A 208 15.11 14.00 -14.62
C HIS A 208 14.07 13.22 -15.43
N CYS A 209 13.19 13.94 -16.12
CA CYS A 209 12.09 13.41 -16.90
C CYS A 209 11.64 14.43 -17.95
N LEU A 210 11.36 13.95 -19.18
CA LEU A 210 10.57 14.70 -20.16
C LEU A 210 9.12 14.23 -20.12
N PHE A 211 8.20 15.10 -20.49
CA PHE A 211 6.78 14.77 -20.51
C PHE A 211 6.22 14.94 -21.91
N TYR A 212 5.73 13.85 -22.49
CA TYR A 212 5.12 13.86 -23.82
C TYR A 212 3.62 14.08 -23.71
N LYS A 213 3.10 15.10 -24.38
CA LYS A 213 1.65 15.30 -24.56
C LYS A 213 1.26 14.88 -25.97
N PRO A 214 0.53 13.77 -26.15
CA PRO A 214 0.00 13.38 -27.46
C PRO A 214 -0.90 14.46 -28.05
N ALA A 215 -0.92 14.60 -29.38
CA ALA A 215 -1.82 15.47 -30.08
C ALA A 215 -3.23 14.85 -30.19
N GLY A 216 -4.26 15.68 -30.02
CA GLY A 216 -5.66 15.28 -30.13
C GLY A 216 -6.42 15.42 -28.81
N GLU A 217 -7.36 14.51 -28.57
CA GLU A 217 -8.14 14.47 -27.34
C GLU A 217 -7.26 14.14 -26.13
N ALA A 218 -7.69 14.57 -24.95
CA ALA A 218 -6.99 14.27 -23.71
C ALA A 218 -6.88 12.75 -23.53
N LEU A 219 -5.73 12.29 -23.02
CA LEU A 219 -5.55 10.89 -22.65
C LEU A 219 -6.63 10.50 -21.64
N ALA A 220 -7.47 9.54 -22.01
CA ALA A 220 -8.43 8.96 -21.08
C ALA A 220 -7.69 8.20 -19.98
N THR A 221 -8.25 8.21 -18.76
CA THR A 221 -7.74 7.36 -17.68
C THR A 221 -7.83 5.90 -18.12
N PRO A 222 -6.71 5.17 -18.21
CA PRO A 222 -6.72 3.81 -18.71
C PRO A 222 -7.42 2.86 -17.72
N ASP A 223 -7.96 1.79 -18.26
CA ASP A 223 -8.67 0.79 -17.46
C ASP A 223 -7.70 -0.01 -16.58
N PRO A 224 -8.05 -0.33 -15.33
CA PRO A 224 -7.13 -1.01 -14.41
C PRO A 224 -6.64 -2.36 -14.96
N THR A 225 -7.53 -3.11 -15.61
CA THR A 225 -7.23 -4.41 -16.20
C THR A 225 -6.30 -4.27 -17.41
N GLU A 226 -6.52 -3.28 -18.27
CA GLU A 226 -5.60 -2.97 -19.38
C GLU A 226 -4.22 -2.51 -18.88
N CYS A 227 -4.18 -1.68 -17.84
CA CYS A 227 -2.94 -1.29 -17.17
C CYS A 227 -2.16 -2.49 -16.66
N PHE A 228 -2.82 -3.42 -15.97
CA PHE A 228 -2.20 -4.65 -15.48
C PHE A 228 -1.66 -5.50 -16.65
N VAL A 229 -2.44 -5.71 -17.70
CA VAL A 229 -2.03 -6.49 -18.87
C VAL A 229 -0.83 -5.84 -19.57
N SER A 230 -0.84 -4.53 -19.75
CA SER A 230 0.26 -3.77 -20.36
C SER A 230 1.55 -3.89 -19.53
N LEU A 231 1.44 -3.77 -18.20
CA LEU A 231 2.57 -3.93 -17.28
C LEU A 231 3.12 -5.36 -17.28
N ALA A 232 2.26 -6.37 -17.19
CA ALA A 232 2.65 -7.78 -17.19
C ALA A 232 3.30 -8.21 -18.51
N ASN A 233 2.80 -7.70 -19.64
CA ASN A 233 3.39 -7.93 -20.96
C ASN A 233 4.75 -7.26 -21.08
N HIS A 234 4.88 -6.00 -20.65
CA HIS A 234 6.16 -5.29 -20.67
C HIS A 234 7.20 -5.97 -19.78
N ALA A 235 6.82 -6.37 -18.57
CA ALA A 235 7.69 -7.14 -17.70
C ALA A 235 8.16 -8.41 -18.43
N SER A 236 7.23 -9.20 -18.97
CA SER A 236 7.55 -10.45 -19.68
C SER A 236 8.48 -10.24 -20.88
N MET A 237 8.29 -9.17 -21.66
CA MET A 237 9.14 -8.82 -22.80
C MET A 237 10.56 -8.41 -22.38
N THR A 238 10.70 -7.80 -21.20
CA THR A 238 11.99 -7.42 -20.61
C THR A 238 12.64 -8.53 -19.79
N GLY A 239 12.09 -9.75 -19.84
CA GLY A 239 12.62 -10.92 -19.14
C GLY A 239 12.33 -10.95 -17.63
N ARG A 240 11.46 -10.07 -17.14
CA ARG A 240 11.03 -10.02 -15.72
C ARG A 240 9.59 -10.51 -15.64
N ARG A 241 9.27 -11.53 -14.85
CA ARG A 241 7.87 -11.98 -14.71
C ARG A 241 7.41 -11.80 -13.29
N PHE A 242 6.15 -11.39 -13.14
CA PHE A 242 5.49 -11.47 -11.84
C PHE A 242 5.39 -12.92 -11.41
N GLU A 243 5.50 -13.15 -10.10
CA GLU A 243 5.10 -14.43 -9.54
C GLU A 243 3.64 -14.70 -9.85
N VAL A 244 3.32 -15.97 -10.15
CA VAL A 244 2.02 -16.34 -10.71
C VAL A 244 0.89 -16.05 -9.73
N GLY A 245 1.11 -16.30 -8.43
CA GLY A 245 0.15 -15.94 -7.38
C GLY A 245 -0.07 -14.43 -7.25
N TYR A 246 0.99 -13.63 -7.32
CA TYR A 246 0.90 -12.17 -7.27
C TYR A 246 0.16 -11.62 -8.49
N ALA A 247 0.46 -12.13 -9.68
CA ALA A 247 -0.22 -11.75 -10.92
C ALA A 247 -1.74 -12.02 -10.83
N ALA A 248 -2.14 -13.19 -10.31
CA ALA A 248 -3.56 -13.52 -10.14
C ALA A 248 -4.26 -12.62 -9.12
N ALA A 249 -3.59 -12.29 -8.00
CA ALA A 249 -4.12 -11.38 -7.00
C ALA A 249 -4.25 -9.94 -7.54
N PHE A 250 -3.24 -9.46 -8.28
CA PHE A 250 -3.25 -8.12 -8.88
C PHE A 250 -4.32 -8.00 -9.99
N GLU A 251 -4.48 -9.04 -10.81
CA GLU A 251 -5.57 -9.10 -11.79
C GLU A 251 -6.95 -9.04 -11.11
N ALA A 252 -7.15 -9.84 -10.06
CA ALA A 252 -8.40 -9.82 -9.29
C ALA A 252 -8.68 -8.44 -8.68
N PHE A 253 -7.65 -7.77 -8.14
CA PHE A 253 -7.75 -6.40 -7.63
C PHE A 253 -8.14 -5.39 -8.73
N ALA A 254 -7.50 -5.47 -9.90
CA ALA A 254 -7.82 -4.61 -11.05
C ALA A 254 -9.27 -4.80 -11.51
N GLN A 255 -9.78 -6.03 -11.52
CA GLN A 255 -11.18 -6.32 -11.88
C GLN A 255 -12.17 -5.75 -10.86
N VAL A 256 -11.85 -5.76 -9.55
CA VAL A 256 -12.69 -5.11 -8.53
C VAL A 256 -12.67 -3.60 -8.70
N LEU A 257 -11.52 -2.98 -8.98
CA LEU A 257 -11.45 -1.55 -9.29
C LEU A 257 -12.28 -1.16 -10.50
N GLU A 258 -12.22 -1.96 -11.57
CA GLU A 258 -12.95 -1.71 -12.81
C GLU A 258 -14.47 -1.71 -12.60
N SER A 259 -14.97 -2.53 -11.67
CA SER A 259 -16.40 -2.56 -11.35
C SER A 259 -16.95 -1.28 -10.69
N ARG A 260 -16.10 -0.27 -10.41
CA ARG A 260 -16.51 1.08 -9.96
C ARG A 260 -17.11 1.94 -11.07
N LYS A 261 -16.81 1.64 -12.32
CA LYS A 261 -17.12 2.50 -13.48
C LYS A 261 -18.59 2.91 -13.53
N ASP A 262 -19.49 1.98 -13.21
CA ASP A 262 -20.94 2.22 -13.20
C ASP A 262 -21.33 3.36 -12.26
N GLY A 263 -20.64 3.51 -11.12
CA GLY A 263 -20.92 4.54 -10.12
C GLY A 263 -20.24 5.90 -10.36
N LEU A 264 -19.33 5.99 -11.34
CA LEU A 264 -18.48 7.15 -11.60
C LEU A 264 -18.54 7.61 -13.07
N GLY A 265 -19.66 7.35 -13.76
CA GLY A 265 -19.89 7.85 -15.11
C GLY A 265 -18.97 7.25 -16.17
N GLY A 266 -18.55 6.00 -15.99
CA GLY A 266 -17.65 5.29 -16.91
C GLY A 266 -16.17 5.33 -16.51
N SER A 267 -15.78 6.18 -15.55
CA SER A 267 -14.43 6.26 -14.99
C SER A 267 -14.31 5.44 -13.70
N TRP A 268 -13.13 4.93 -13.34
CA TRP A 268 -12.94 4.17 -12.09
C TRP A 268 -12.25 4.99 -10.97
N PHE A 269 -11.49 6.02 -11.35
CA PHE A 269 -10.70 6.85 -10.45
C PHE A 269 -11.29 8.26 -10.27
N ASN A 270 -11.40 9.03 -11.36
CA ASN A 270 -11.80 10.45 -11.37
C ASN A 270 -13.30 10.62 -11.65
N ALA A 271 -13.90 11.67 -11.08
CA ALA A 271 -15.19 12.19 -11.55
C ALA A 271 -15.02 12.99 -12.87
N PRO A 272 -16.11 13.24 -13.62
CA PRO A 272 -16.04 14.07 -14.83
C PRO A 272 -15.46 15.47 -14.54
N GLY A 273 -14.37 15.83 -15.23
CA GLY A 273 -13.68 17.11 -15.06
C GLY A 273 -12.74 17.21 -13.85
N GLU A 274 -12.55 16.12 -13.10
CA GLU A 274 -11.65 16.02 -11.94
C GLU A 274 -10.27 15.51 -12.38
N SER A 275 -9.18 16.13 -11.89
CA SER A 275 -7.81 15.63 -12.11
C SER A 275 -7.47 14.43 -11.20
N SER A 276 -6.42 13.65 -11.50
CA SER A 276 -6.02 12.56 -10.60
C SER A 276 -5.54 13.08 -9.25
N ALA A 277 -4.90 14.25 -9.22
CA ALA A 277 -4.49 14.92 -7.99
C ALA A 277 -5.69 15.23 -7.11
N ASP A 278 -6.76 15.81 -7.69
CA ASP A 278 -8.00 16.11 -6.97
C ASP A 278 -8.68 14.83 -6.48
N ALA A 279 -8.78 13.81 -7.35
CA ALA A 279 -9.38 12.52 -7.01
C ALA A 279 -8.60 11.80 -5.90
N PHE A 280 -7.27 11.87 -5.93
CA PHE A 280 -6.39 11.33 -4.90
C PHE A 280 -6.57 12.07 -3.58
N LEU A 281 -6.47 13.41 -3.57
CA LEU A 281 -6.60 14.22 -2.35
C LEU A 281 -7.99 14.15 -1.73
N ARG A 282 -9.05 14.00 -2.55
CA ARG A 282 -10.42 13.78 -2.07
C ARG A 282 -10.56 12.45 -1.33
N ARG A 283 -9.82 11.41 -1.74
CA ARG A 283 -9.86 10.07 -1.15
C ARG A 283 -8.84 9.88 -0.03
N LEU A 284 -7.78 10.69 -0.01
CA LEU A 284 -6.77 10.67 1.04
C LEU A 284 -7.38 11.12 2.36
N LYS A 285 -7.19 10.32 3.42
CA LYS A 285 -7.69 10.66 4.75
C LYS A 285 -7.06 11.96 5.23
N THR A 286 -7.86 12.88 5.77
CA THR A 286 -7.35 14.14 6.34
C THR A 286 -6.49 13.90 7.59
N SER A 287 -6.70 12.79 8.29
CA SER A 287 -5.86 12.37 9.42
C SER A 287 -4.58 11.63 9.00
N ASP A 288 -4.38 11.41 7.70
CA ASP A 288 -3.18 10.75 7.20
C ASP A 288 -1.96 11.66 7.42
N PRO A 289 -0.85 11.16 7.98
CA PRO A 289 0.33 11.98 8.23
C PRO A 289 0.95 12.56 6.95
N ALA A 290 0.75 11.92 5.80
CA ALA A 290 1.23 12.39 4.51
C ALA A 290 0.27 13.36 3.81
N HIS A 291 -0.90 13.67 4.38
CA HIS A 291 -1.91 14.53 3.74
C HIS A 291 -1.36 15.88 3.29
N GLU A 292 -0.65 16.58 4.17
CA GLU A 292 -0.06 17.88 3.85
C GLU A 292 1.10 17.76 2.85
N ILE A 293 1.82 16.63 2.83
CA ILE A 293 2.90 16.37 1.87
C ILE A 293 2.33 16.25 0.45
N TYR A 294 1.31 15.42 0.27
CA TYR A 294 0.66 15.26 -1.04
C TYR A 294 -0.04 16.53 -1.52
N LYS A 295 -0.64 17.29 -0.59
CA LYS A 295 -1.25 18.58 -0.91
C LYS A 295 -0.23 19.63 -1.35
N ALA A 296 0.91 19.71 -0.66
CA ALA A 296 2.01 20.60 -1.05
C ALA A 296 2.57 20.20 -2.42
N TYR A 297 2.78 18.90 -2.64
CA TYR A 297 3.22 18.38 -3.93
C TYR A 297 2.24 18.70 -5.07
N ALA A 298 0.94 18.52 -4.87
CA ALA A 298 -0.05 18.85 -5.91
C ALA A 298 -0.02 20.35 -6.27
N ALA A 299 0.18 21.22 -5.28
CA ALA A 299 0.33 22.66 -5.52
C ALA A 299 1.62 23.00 -6.27
N GLU A 300 2.75 22.44 -5.86
CA GLU A 300 4.05 22.64 -6.53
C GLU A 300 4.04 22.07 -7.95
N HIS A 301 3.42 20.89 -8.14
CA HIS A 301 3.24 20.27 -9.46
C HIS A 301 2.46 21.19 -10.40
N ALA A 302 1.34 21.76 -9.96
CA ALA A 302 0.56 22.71 -10.74
C ALA A 302 1.37 23.98 -11.10
N GLU A 303 2.16 24.51 -10.15
CA GLU A 303 3.03 25.67 -10.39
C GLU A 303 4.13 25.36 -11.42
N ARG A 304 4.82 24.23 -11.27
CA ARG A 304 5.86 23.78 -12.21
C ARG A 304 5.30 23.59 -13.62
N TRP A 305 4.12 23.01 -13.73
CA TRP A 305 3.46 22.82 -15.02
C TRP A 305 3.02 24.13 -15.67
N ALA A 306 2.66 25.16 -14.90
CA ALA A 306 2.38 26.49 -15.44
C ALA A 306 3.63 27.13 -16.09
N GLY A 307 4.84 26.79 -15.60
CA GLY A 307 6.12 27.21 -16.16
C GLY A 307 6.76 26.25 -17.17
N ALA A 308 6.07 25.17 -17.56
CA ALA A 308 6.64 24.12 -18.40
C ALA A 308 7.09 24.64 -19.78
N LYS A 309 8.32 24.31 -20.17
CA LYS A 309 8.87 24.68 -21.48
C LYS A 309 8.53 23.62 -22.51
N ALA A 310 7.78 24.00 -23.54
CA ALA A 310 7.60 23.16 -24.72
C ALA A 310 8.91 23.04 -25.51
N LEU A 311 9.26 21.82 -25.90
CA LEU A 311 10.46 21.49 -26.66
C LEU A 311 10.10 21.11 -28.09
N THR A 312 10.99 21.46 -29.03
CA THR A 312 10.98 20.84 -30.36
C THR A 312 11.46 19.39 -30.25
N MET A 313 11.12 18.56 -31.24
CA MET A 313 11.58 17.17 -31.27
C MET A 313 13.12 17.08 -31.24
N GLU A 314 13.81 17.96 -31.97
CA GLU A 314 15.28 18.02 -31.99
C GLU A 314 15.86 18.35 -30.61
N ALA A 315 15.27 19.31 -29.89
CA ALA A 315 15.69 19.66 -28.54
C ALA A 315 15.44 18.51 -27.56
N ALA A 316 14.27 17.85 -27.66
CA ALA A 316 13.93 16.71 -26.83
C ALA A 316 14.88 15.51 -27.06
N ILE A 317 15.25 15.22 -28.31
CA ILE A 317 16.25 14.20 -28.65
C ILE A 317 17.63 14.56 -28.06
N ALA A 318 18.00 15.85 -28.09
CA ALA A 318 19.28 16.31 -27.54
C ALA A 318 19.35 16.23 -26.01
N GLU A 319 18.22 16.44 -25.30
CA GLU A 319 18.15 16.38 -23.84
C GLU A 319 18.07 14.93 -23.30
N MET A 320 17.52 14.00 -24.08
CA MET A 320 17.23 12.62 -23.63
C MET A 320 18.45 11.85 -23.07
N PRO A 321 19.66 11.90 -23.67
CA PRO A 321 20.82 11.17 -23.15
C PRO A 321 21.23 11.58 -21.74
N GLU A 322 21.14 12.88 -21.43
CA GLU A 322 21.49 13.39 -20.10
C GLU A 322 20.43 13.01 -19.06
N ILE A 323 19.14 13.04 -19.44
CA ILE A 323 18.06 12.58 -18.58
C ILE A 323 18.19 11.09 -18.27
N GLU A 324 18.48 10.25 -19.27
CA GLU A 324 18.66 8.81 -19.08
C GLU A 324 19.88 8.51 -18.21
N ARG A 325 20.99 9.26 -18.37
CA ARG A 325 22.16 9.16 -17.51
C ARG A 325 21.82 9.47 -16.05
N LYS A 326 21.11 10.58 -15.79
CA LYS A 326 20.70 10.98 -14.44
C LYS A 326 19.72 9.97 -13.82
N TYR A 327 18.73 9.53 -14.59
CA TYR A 327 17.79 8.48 -14.19
C TYR A 327 18.52 7.17 -13.82
N GLY A 328 19.54 6.78 -14.61
CA GLY A 328 20.35 5.60 -14.32
C GLY A 328 21.12 5.71 -12.99
N LEU A 329 21.67 6.88 -12.69
CA LEU A 329 22.32 7.15 -11.41
C LEU A 329 21.32 7.11 -10.24
N GLU A 330 20.15 7.72 -10.39
CA GLU A 330 19.08 7.63 -9.39
C GLU A 330 18.64 6.18 -9.15
N CYS A 331 18.49 5.39 -10.21
CA CYS A 331 18.14 3.97 -10.09
C CYS A 331 19.18 3.18 -9.31
N ALA A 332 20.48 3.46 -9.55
CA ALA A 332 21.57 2.79 -8.87
C ALA A 332 21.57 3.09 -7.36
N GLU A 333 21.31 4.34 -6.98
CA GLU A 333 21.27 4.77 -5.57
C GLU A 333 19.95 4.46 -4.86
N TYR A 334 18.85 4.27 -5.59
CA TYR A 334 17.53 4.08 -5.01
C TYR A 334 17.45 2.85 -4.09
N GLY A 335 18.21 1.79 -4.39
CA GLY A 335 18.32 0.63 -3.51
C GLY A 335 18.86 1.02 -2.13
N SER A 336 19.97 1.74 -2.08
CA SER A 336 20.58 2.24 -0.84
C SER A 336 19.61 3.10 -0.04
N VAL A 337 18.86 3.98 -0.71
CA VAL A 337 17.85 4.84 -0.06
C VAL A 337 16.67 4.02 0.47
N MET A 338 16.15 3.06 -0.30
CA MET A 338 15.03 2.21 0.09
C MET A 338 15.34 1.40 1.35
N PHE A 339 16.48 0.70 1.35
CA PHE A 339 16.91 -0.10 2.51
C PHE A 339 17.36 0.74 3.69
N GLY A 340 17.77 1.99 3.46
CA GLY A 340 18.21 2.90 4.51
C GLY A 340 17.08 3.68 5.19
N LEU A 341 15.99 3.99 4.48
CA LEU A 341 14.87 4.78 5.01
C LEU A 341 13.70 3.93 5.54
N SER A 342 13.59 2.66 5.13
CA SER A 342 12.46 1.82 5.50
C SER A 342 12.88 0.64 6.37
N ASP A 343 12.41 0.65 7.62
CA ASP A 343 12.64 -0.44 8.59
C ASP A 343 12.19 -1.80 8.04
N GLU A 344 11.08 -1.85 7.30
CA GLU A 344 10.56 -3.08 6.67
C GLU A 344 11.55 -3.73 5.68
N PHE A 345 12.27 -2.91 4.91
CA PHE A 345 13.29 -3.39 3.97
C PHE A 345 14.62 -3.62 4.67
N ALA A 346 14.99 -2.73 5.61
CA ALA A 346 16.22 -2.82 6.38
C ALA A 346 16.30 -4.12 7.20
N ALA A 347 15.21 -4.51 7.87
CA ALA A 347 15.17 -5.69 8.71
C ALA A 347 15.31 -6.99 7.90
N ALA A 348 14.59 -7.09 6.77
CA ALA A 348 14.70 -8.24 5.87
C ALA A 348 16.08 -8.30 5.20
N GLY A 349 16.56 -7.17 4.67
CA GLY A 349 17.87 -7.07 4.02
C GLY A 349 19.02 -7.41 4.98
N LYS A 350 18.97 -6.92 6.22
CA LYS A 350 19.99 -7.23 7.23
C LYS A 350 20.02 -8.71 7.59
N LEU A 351 18.87 -9.35 7.76
CA LEU A 351 18.79 -10.78 8.06
C LEU A 351 19.38 -11.61 6.90
N GLU A 352 19.03 -11.28 5.66
CA GLU A 352 19.58 -11.93 4.46
C GLU A 352 21.09 -11.68 4.33
N ALA A 353 21.56 -10.45 4.55
CA ALA A 353 22.98 -10.10 4.56
C ALA A 353 23.76 -10.89 5.61
N GLU A 354 23.24 -10.99 6.85
CA GLU A 354 23.84 -11.81 7.91
C GLU A 354 23.87 -13.30 7.56
N GLN A 355 22.83 -13.81 6.89
CA GLN A 355 22.81 -15.21 6.43
C GLN A 355 23.84 -15.47 5.33
N ILE A 356 23.95 -14.56 4.35
CA ILE A 356 24.94 -14.64 3.27
C ILE A 356 26.36 -14.56 3.85
N ALA A 357 26.61 -13.62 4.78
CA ALA A 357 27.89 -13.50 5.46
C ALA A 357 28.24 -14.79 6.22
N LYS A 358 27.29 -15.33 7.01
CA LYS A 358 27.49 -16.62 7.70
C LYS A 358 27.78 -17.77 6.72
N LEU A 359 27.08 -17.83 5.59
CA LEU A 359 27.31 -18.84 4.55
C LEU A 359 28.70 -18.68 3.91
N ALA A 360 29.18 -17.45 3.71
CA ALA A 360 30.51 -17.18 3.22
C ALA A 360 31.57 -17.64 4.24
N ASP A 361 31.40 -17.26 5.52
CA ASP A 361 32.32 -17.60 6.61
C ASP A 361 32.50 -19.11 6.79
N VAL A 362 31.41 -19.89 6.65
CA VAL A 362 31.45 -21.35 6.77
C VAL A 362 31.77 -22.07 5.45
N GLY A 363 32.11 -21.34 4.38
CA GLY A 363 32.47 -21.89 3.08
C GLY A 363 31.31 -22.58 2.34
N LYS A 364 30.06 -22.29 2.70
CA LYS A 364 28.84 -22.88 2.11
C LYS A 364 28.16 -22.00 1.07
N LEU A 365 28.60 -20.76 0.90
CA LEU A 365 28.00 -19.84 -0.08
C LEU A 365 28.22 -20.33 -1.54
N GLN A 366 29.42 -20.77 -1.89
CA GLN A 366 29.70 -21.26 -3.26
C GLN A 366 28.84 -22.48 -3.63
N PRO A 367 28.70 -23.53 -2.78
CA PRO A 367 27.75 -24.62 -3.05
C PRO A 367 26.29 -24.19 -3.24
N GLN A 368 25.84 -23.14 -2.56
CA GLN A 368 24.46 -22.62 -2.70
C GLN A 368 24.27 -21.88 -4.03
N LEU A 369 25.30 -21.17 -4.50
CA LEU A 369 25.31 -20.55 -5.83
C LEU A 369 25.35 -21.61 -6.95
N ASP A 370 26.22 -22.62 -6.79
CA ASP A 370 26.41 -23.69 -7.79
C ASP A 370 25.15 -24.57 -7.94
N SER A 371 24.45 -24.82 -6.83
CA SER A 371 23.17 -25.56 -6.83
C SER A 371 21.98 -24.74 -7.34
N GLY A 372 22.16 -23.42 -7.51
CA GLY A 372 21.09 -22.49 -7.90
C GLY A 372 20.06 -22.22 -6.80
N ALA A 373 20.32 -22.68 -5.57
CA ALA A 373 19.50 -22.37 -4.40
C ALA A 373 19.59 -20.89 -4.02
N LEU A 374 20.75 -20.27 -4.26
CA LEU A 374 20.92 -18.82 -4.28
C LEU A 374 21.33 -18.39 -5.69
N VAL A 375 20.72 -17.30 -6.17
CA VAL A 375 21.05 -16.73 -7.48
C VAL A 375 21.36 -15.25 -7.30
N ALA A 376 22.64 -14.90 -7.39
CA ALA A 376 23.09 -13.52 -7.44
C ALA A 376 23.08 -13.04 -8.90
N ILE A 377 22.53 -11.84 -9.12
CA ILE A 377 22.39 -11.25 -10.45
C ILE A 377 22.95 -9.83 -10.42
N GLU A 378 23.85 -9.53 -11.35
CA GLU A 378 24.33 -8.18 -11.62
C GLU A 378 23.94 -7.82 -13.06
N GLY A 379 23.02 -6.85 -13.20
CA GLY A 379 22.42 -6.51 -14.49
C GLY A 379 21.67 -7.69 -15.10
N ALA A 380 22.20 -8.25 -16.19
CA ALA A 380 21.65 -9.42 -16.89
C ALA A 380 22.49 -10.70 -16.70
N ALA A 381 23.58 -10.63 -15.92
CA ALA A 381 24.51 -11.73 -15.72
C ALA A 381 24.37 -12.34 -14.33
N LYS A 382 24.60 -13.66 -14.22
CA LYS A 382 24.71 -14.34 -12.93
C LYS A 382 26.10 -14.11 -12.36
N VAL A 383 26.17 -13.71 -11.10
CA VAL A 383 27.44 -13.64 -10.36
C VAL A 383 27.78 -15.04 -9.86
N ALA A 384 28.92 -15.56 -10.31
CA ALA A 384 29.32 -16.94 -10.03
C ALA A 384 30.22 -17.08 -8.79
N GLY A 385 30.90 -16.00 -8.36
CA GLY A 385 31.86 -16.04 -7.27
C GLY A 385 31.25 -15.70 -5.92
N ALA A 386 31.41 -16.58 -4.93
CA ALA A 386 30.99 -16.32 -3.55
C ALA A 386 31.68 -15.10 -2.92
N ALA A 387 32.95 -14.84 -3.28
CA ALA A 387 33.70 -13.67 -2.80
C ALA A 387 33.12 -12.36 -3.34
N ASP A 388 32.73 -12.34 -4.62
CA ASP A 388 32.13 -11.16 -5.25
C ASP A 388 30.77 -10.83 -4.62
N VAL A 389 29.96 -11.86 -4.34
CA VAL A 389 28.68 -11.72 -3.63
C VAL A 389 28.87 -11.19 -2.22
N ALA A 390 29.82 -11.73 -1.45
CA ALA A 390 30.10 -11.27 -0.09
C ALA A 390 30.60 -9.81 -0.07
N GLN A 391 31.51 -9.46 -0.98
CA GLN A 391 32.03 -8.09 -1.10
C GLN A 391 30.94 -7.10 -1.51
N PHE A 392 30.02 -7.50 -2.39
CA PHE A 392 28.89 -6.66 -2.79
C PHE A 392 27.97 -6.35 -1.59
N VAL A 393 27.66 -7.36 -0.77
CA VAL A 393 26.81 -7.19 0.43
C VAL A 393 27.47 -6.25 1.43
N GLU A 394 28.78 -6.41 1.69
CA GLU A 394 29.53 -5.52 2.59
C GLU A 394 29.57 -4.08 2.07
N GLY A 395 29.82 -3.92 0.77
CA GLY A 395 29.82 -2.62 0.10
C GLY A 395 28.47 -1.92 0.20
N PHE A 396 27.38 -2.65 -0.04
CA PHE A 396 26.01 -2.14 0.05
C PHE A 396 25.67 -1.62 1.44
N GLU A 397 25.94 -2.40 2.50
CA GLU A 397 25.67 -1.98 3.89
C GLU A 397 26.46 -0.71 4.25
N SER A 398 27.70 -0.58 3.79
CA SER A 398 28.52 0.63 4.04
C SER A 398 28.05 1.87 3.25
N GLY A 399 27.43 1.66 2.09
CA GLY A 399 26.94 2.73 1.21
C GLY A 399 25.58 3.27 1.63
N LYS A 400 24.72 2.39 2.16
CA LYS A 400 23.36 2.68 2.60
C LYS A 400 23.26 3.88 3.55
N ASP A 401 24.05 3.87 4.63
CA ASP A 401 23.99 4.93 5.64
C ASP A 401 24.43 6.29 5.08
N LYS A 402 25.45 6.30 4.21
CA LYS A 402 25.91 7.53 3.55
C LYS A 402 24.86 8.11 2.61
N ALA A 403 24.14 7.25 1.89
CA ALA A 403 23.08 7.68 0.99
C ALA A 403 21.92 8.32 1.77
N VAL A 404 21.53 7.73 2.90
CA VAL A 404 20.50 8.29 3.80
C VAL A 404 20.94 9.65 4.34
N ASP A 405 22.15 9.75 4.88
CA ASP A 405 22.67 11.00 5.43
C ASP A 405 22.70 12.12 4.37
N ALA A 406 23.11 11.81 3.14
CA ALA A 406 23.11 12.76 2.04
C ALA A 406 21.71 13.28 1.71
N VAL A 407 20.70 12.39 1.67
CA VAL A 407 19.30 12.78 1.43
C VAL A 407 18.76 13.62 2.59
N LEU A 408 19.00 13.20 3.84
CA LEU A 408 18.52 13.93 5.02
C LEU A 408 19.19 15.31 5.17
N ALA A 409 20.42 15.48 4.70
CA ALA A 409 21.12 16.76 4.67
C ALA A 409 20.54 17.75 3.65
N THR A 410 19.82 17.27 2.63
CA THR A 410 19.15 18.11 1.62
C THR A 410 17.73 18.54 2.01
N LYS A 411 17.27 18.23 3.22
CA LYS A 411 15.93 18.62 3.71
C LYS A 411 15.70 20.12 3.53
N LEU A 412 14.71 20.46 2.72
CA LEU A 412 14.30 21.83 2.48
C LEU A 412 13.65 22.44 3.75
N PRO A 413 13.94 23.70 4.10
CA PRO A 413 13.30 24.41 5.22
C PRO A 413 11.76 24.44 5.15
N ALA A 414 11.18 24.26 3.96
CA ALA A 414 9.74 24.18 3.76
C ALA A 414 9.08 23.01 4.52
N LEU A 415 9.82 21.92 4.78
CA LEU A 415 9.36 20.76 5.53
C LEU A 415 9.55 20.88 7.05
N GLU A 416 10.17 21.96 7.54
CA GLU A 416 10.32 22.21 8.99
C GLU A 416 9.08 22.84 9.64
N LYS A 417 8.10 23.32 8.85
CA LYS A 417 6.87 23.86 9.42
C LYS A 417 5.92 22.74 9.82
N LYS A 418 5.97 22.44 11.13
CA LYS A 418 5.05 21.65 11.97
C LYS A 418 5.55 20.25 12.33
N LYS A 419 6.37 20.19 13.39
CA LYS A 419 6.15 19.19 14.44
C LYS A 419 5.23 19.77 15.50
#